data_AF-A0A0K6H971-F1
#
_entry.id   AF-A0A0K6H971-F1
#
_cell.length_a   1.000
_cell.length_b   1.000
_cell.length_c   1.000
_cell.angle_alpha   90.00
_cell.angle_beta   90.00
_cell.angle_gamma   90.00
#
_symmetry.space_group_name_H-M   'P 1'
#
loop_
_entity.id
_entity.type
_entity.pdbx_description
1 polymer ?
#
loop_
_entity_poly.entity_id
_entity_poly.type
_entity_poly.pdbx_seq_one_letter_code
_entity_poly.pdbx_strand_id
1 'polypeptide(L)'
;MNKPTGLAAFTRKGAASAQQTATAQEPGAEQSAETRQRGRGKGDVVALTVRLPRAEWERVHQLAVSEGVSIQSLAVDGLSKVFAEKGLPTLSV
;
A
#
# COMPACT_ATOMS: atom_id res chain seq x y z
N MET A 1 11.10 -35.68 32.69
CA MET A 1 10.10 -34.59 32.73
C MET A 1 10.56 -33.46 31.79
N ASN A 2 10.24 -33.51 30.49
CA ASN A 2 10.63 -32.45 29.53
C ASN A 2 9.41 -31.56 29.24
N LYS A 3 9.43 -30.32 29.74
CA LYS A 3 8.38 -29.32 29.48
C LYS A 3 8.85 -28.46 28.28
N PRO A 4 8.10 -28.38 27.18
CA PRO A 4 8.46 -27.53 26.05
C PRO A 4 8.17 -26.07 26.39
N THR A 5 9.21 -25.31 26.74
CA THR A 5 9.14 -23.85 26.93
C THR A 5 9.65 -23.15 25.67
N GLY A 6 8.77 -22.39 25.01
CA GLY A 6 9.08 -21.59 23.83
C GLY A 6 7.81 -21.02 23.19
N LEU A 7 7.94 -19.94 22.40
CA LEU A 7 6.82 -19.23 21.74
C LEU A 7 5.90 -20.16 20.90
N ALA A 8 6.41 -21.31 20.45
CA ALA A 8 5.67 -22.33 19.72
C ALA A 8 4.69 -23.15 20.58
N ALA A 9 4.69 -23.00 21.92
CA ALA A 9 3.70 -23.65 22.79
C ALA A 9 2.30 -23.01 22.67
N PHE A 10 2.20 -21.80 22.13
CA PHE A 10 0.95 -21.03 22.02
C PHE A 10 0.18 -21.26 20.72
N THR A 11 0.72 -22.01 19.77
CA THR A 11 0.08 -22.26 18.46
C THR A 11 -0.37 -23.71 18.30
N ARG A 12 -1.16 -24.22 19.27
CA ARG A 12 -1.97 -25.43 19.05
C ARG A 12 -3.47 -25.11 19.01
N LYS A 13 -3.91 -24.88 17.77
CA LYS A 13 -5.20 -25.17 17.13
C LYS A 13 -6.27 -25.82 18.01
N GLY A 14 -7.34 -25.06 18.28
CA GLY A 14 -8.66 -25.55 18.64
C GLY A 14 -9.68 -24.98 17.64
N ALA A 15 -10.34 -25.87 16.91
CA ALA A 15 -11.43 -25.54 16.01
C ALA A 15 -12.76 -25.41 16.78
N ALA A 16 -13.66 -24.59 16.21
CA ALA A 16 -15.10 -24.52 16.41
C ALA A 16 -15.65 -23.79 17.67
N SER A 17 -16.26 -22.61 17.48
CA SER A 17 -17.72 -22.46 17.31
C SER A 17 -18.23 -21.01 17.50
N ALA A 18 -19.35 -20.72 16.82
CA ALA A 18 -20.31 -19.60 16.97
C ALA A 18 -19.83 -18.20 16.54
N GLN A 19 -20.24 -17.60 15.41
CA GLN A 19 -21.58 -17.30 14.86
C GLN A 19 -22.32 -16.15 15.59
N GLN A 20 -22.42 -15.02 14.84
CA GLN A 20 -23.43 -13.94 14.87
C GLN A 20 -23.58 -13.03 16.09
N THR A 21 -23.32 -11.73 15.88
CA THR A 21 -24.35 -10.68 16.06
C THR A 21 -24.15 -9.57 15.02
N ALA A 22 -25.25 -9.20 14.38
CA ALA A 22 -25.39 -8.09 13.47
C ALA A 22 -25.71 -6.80 14.24
N THR A 23 -25.13 -5.68 13.83
CA THR A 23 -25.73 -4.35 14.03
C THR A 23 -25.48 -3.54 12.76
N ALA A 24 -26.58 -3.17 12.11
CA ALA A 24 -26.62 -2.32 10.95
C ALA A 24 -26.30 -0.87 11.32
N GLN A 25 -25.45 -0.21 10.53
CA GLN A 25 -25.56 1.23 10.28
C GLN A 25 -24.88 1.59 8.95
N GLU A 26 -25.70 1.99 7.98
CA GLU A 26 -25.34 2.77 6.78
C GLU A 26 -25.86 4.21 6.95
N PRO A 27 -25.51 5.19 6.10
CA PRO A 27 -24.48 5.20 5.05
C PRO A 27 -23.52 6.40 5.21
N GLY A 28 -22.22 6.16 5.17
CA GLY A 28 -21.20 7.21 5.27
C GLY A 28 -20.25 7.16 4.08
N ALA A 29 -20.65 7.81 2.98
CA ALA A 29 -19.82 8.21 1.84
C ALA A 29 -18.64 7.27 1.54
N GLU A 30 -18.91 6.18 0.83
CA GLU A 30 -17.89 5.42 0.11
C GLU A 30 -17.34 6.32 -1.01
N GLN A 31 -16.40 7.19 -0.68
CA GLN A 31 -15.38 7.55 -1.65
C GLN A 31 -14.68 6.25 -1.99
N SER A 32 -14.97 5.74 -3.18
CA SER A 32 -14.25 4.65 -3.82
C SER A 32 -12.77 4.96 -3.80
N ALA A 33 -12.09 4.55 -2.72
CA ALA A 33 -10.68 4.29 -2.73
C ALA A 33 -10.52 3.10 -3.66
N GLU A 34 -10.46 3.37 -4.97
CA GLU A 34 -9.98 2.41 -5.96
C GLU A 34 -8.70 1.85 -5.37
N THR A 35 -8.80 0.60 -4.91
CA THR A 35 -7.74 -0.04 -4.17
C THR A 35 -6.65 -0.29 -5.19
N ARG A 36 -5.76 0.68 -5.35
CA ARG A 36 -4.75 0.65 -6.41
C ARG A 36 -3.84 -0.53 -6.11
N GLN A 37 -4.10 -1.62 -6.84
CA GLN A 37 -3.51 -2.91 -6.59
C GLN A 37 -1.99 -2.75 -6.67
N ARG A 38 -1.30 -3.06 -5.57
CA ARG A 38 0.15 -2.91 -5.46
C ARG A 38 0.84 -3.97 -6.31
N GLY A 39 1.04 -3.68 -7.59
CA GLY A 39 1.70 -4.56 -8.55
C GLY A 39 3.22 -4.54 -8.38
N ARG A 40 3.84 -5.72 -8.28
CA ARG A 40 5.30 -5.88 -8.43
C ARG A 40 5.61 -5.84 -9.93
N GLY A 41 6.47 -4.92 -10.36
CA GLY A 41 6.82 -4.74 -11.78
C GLY A 41 7.23 -6.06 -12.44
N LYS A 42 6.47 -6.45 -13.47
CA LYS A 42 6.66 -7.67 -14.25
C LYS A 42 6.45 -7.25 -15.72
N GLY A 43 7.53 -7.07 -16.47
CA GLY A 43 7.50 -6.52 -17.84
C GLY A 43 8.79 -5.77 -18.20
N ASP A 44 8.78 -5.06 -19.33
CA ASP A 44 9.85 -4.17 -19.80
C ASP A 44 9.88 -2.88 -18.97
N VAL A 45 10.39 -2.98 -17.75
CA VAL A 45 10.39 -1.90 -16.75
C VAL A 45 11.82 -1.54 -16.38
N VAL A 46 12.17 -0.26 -16.50
CA VAL A 46 13.48 0.27 -16.09
C VAL A 46 13.43 0.77 -14.65
N ALA A 47 14.40 0.35 -13.84
CA ALA A 47 14.57 0.86 -12.48
C ALA A 47 15.21 2.25 -12.49
N LEU A 48 14.58 3.21 -11.81
CA LEU A 48 15.11 4.55 -11.60
C LEU A 48 15.50 4.73 -10.14
N THR A 49 16.72 5.22 -9.90
CA THR A 49 17.21 5.56 -8.56
C THR A 49 17.21 7.08 -8.39
N VAL A 50 16.49 7.58 -7.40
CA VAL A 50 16.46 9.01 -7.05
C VAL A 50 17.21 9.21 -5.73
N ARG A 51 18.12 10.17 -5.69
CA ARG A 51 18.84 10.56 -4.47
C ARG A 51 18.16 11.77 -3.86
N LEU A 52 17.67 11.60 -2.64
CA LEU A 52 17.04 12.66 -1.86
C LEU A 52 17.79 12.83 -0.54
N PRO A 53 17.87 14.05 0.01
CA PRO A 53 18.22 14.25 1.42
C PRO A 53 17.26 13.44 2.30
N ARG A 54 17.75 12.99 3.46
CA ARG A 54 16.97 12.12 4.35
C ARG A 54 15.59 12.71 4.70
N ALA A 55 15.55 14.00 5.03
CA ALA A 55 14.31 14.69 5.39
C ALA A 55 13.29 14.72 4.23
N GLU A 56 13.75 14.93 2.99
CA GLU A 56 12.85 14.95 1.83
C GLU A 56 12.33 13.54 1.50
N TRP A 57 13.18 12.52 1.62
CA TRP A 57 12.74 11.13 1.48
C TRP A 57 11.64 10.78 2.51
N GLU A 58 11.79 11.21 3.76
CA GLU A 58 10.79 10.96 4.81
C GLU A 58 9.45 11.64 4.50
N ARG A 59 9.46 12.87 3.95
CA ARG A 59 8.25 13.56 3.52
C ARG A 59 7.53 12.81 2.40
N VAL A 60 8.26 12.37 1.38
CA VAL A 60 7.67 11.58 0.27
C VAL A 60 7.11 10.25 0.79
N HIS A 61 7.84 9.59 1.70
CA HIS A 61 7.38 8.35 2.31
C HIS A 61 6.11 8.56 3.14
N GLN A 62 6.05 9.60 3.96
CA GLN A 62 4.86 9.93 4.77
C GLN A 62 3.65 10.24 3.88
N LEU A 63 3.84 11.00 2.80
CA LEU A 63 2.76 11.29 1.85
C LEU A 63 2.22 10.00 1.22
N ALA A 64 3.11 9.12 0.75
CA ALA A 64 2.71 7.84 0.18
C ALA A 64 1.95 6.96 1.19
N VAL A 65 2.38 6.94 2.45
CA VAL A 65 1.69 6.22 3.54
C VAL A 65 0.32 6.83 3.83
N SER A 66 0.20 8.16 3.91
CA SER A 66 -1.08 8.82 4.21
C SER A 66 -2.11 8.64 3.10
N GLU A 67 -1.67 8.56 1.84
CA GLU A 67 -2.54 8.32 0.69
C GLU A 67 -2.78 6.83 0.42
N GLY A 68 -2.09 5.94 1.13
CA GLY A 68 -2.18 4.50 0.89
C GLY A 68 -1.62 4.04 -0.46
N VAL A 69 -0.76 4.85 -1.09
CA VAL A 69 -0.18 4.57 -2.42
C VAL A 69 1.30 4.15 -2.31
N SER A 70 1.84 3.57 -3.38
CA SER A 70 3.28 3.30 -3.45
C SER A 70 4.05 4.56 -3.85
N ILE A 71 5.29 4.71 -3.36
CA ILE A 71 6.19 5.80 -3.79
C ILE A 71 6.38 5.79 -5.32
N GLN A 72 6.40 4.61 -5.95
CA GLN A 72 6.46 4.50 -7.40
C GLN A 72 5.23 5.13 -8.07
N SER A 73 4.02 4.83 -7.58
CA SER A 73 2.78 5.40 -8.12
C SER A 73 2.77 6.92 -7.98
N LEU A 74 3.21 7.44 -6.84
CA LEU A 74 3.33 8.88 -6.60
C LEU A 74 4.35 9.53 -7.56
N ALA A 75 5.49 8.87 -7.79
CA ALA A 75 6.51 9.35 -8.72
C ALA A 75 6.00 9.39 -10.17
N VAL A 76 5.29 8.35 -10.59
CA VAL A 76 4.67 8.27 -11.93
C VAL A 76 3.62 9.36 -12.09
N ASP A 77 2.74 9.56 -11.11
CA ASP A 77 1.72 10.62 -11.15
C ASP A 77 2.34 12.01 -11.21
N GLY A 78 3.37 12.27 -10.40
CA GLY A 78 4.13 13.52 -10.43
C GLY A 78 4.78 13.79 -11.79
N LEU A 79 5.42 12.77 -12.38
CA LEU A 79 6.02 12.89 -13.72
C LEU A 79 4.95 13.07 -14.81
N SER A 80 3.82 12.38 -14.72
CA SER A 80 2.69 12.54 -15.64
C SER A 80 2.12 13.95 -15.63
N LYS A 81 2.02 14.58 -14.45
CA LYS A 81 1.62 15.98 -14.32
C LYS A 81 2.60 16.91 -15.03
N VAL A 82 3.91 16.71 -14.84
CA VAL A 82 4.95 17.48 -15.54
C VAL A 82 4.85 17.30 -17.07
N PHE A 83 4.57 16.09 -17.56
CA PHE A 83 4.37 15.85 -18.99
C PHE A 83 3.15 16.62 -19.53
N ALA A 84 2.02 16.55 -18.83
CA ALA A 84 0.79 17.26 -19.21
C ALA A 84 0.99 18.78 -19.25
N GLU A 85 1.71 19.35 -18.26
CA GLU A 85 2.06 20.77 -18.22
C GLU A 85 2.92 21.22 -19.42
N LYS A 86 3.64 20.29 -20.04
CA LYS A 86 4.46 20.53 -21.23
C LYS A 86 3.73 20.20 -22.53
N GLY A 87 2.46 19.81 -22.47
CA GLY A 87 1.67 19.39 -23.64
C GLY A 87 2.10 18.01 -24.17
N LEU A 88 2.79 17.22 -23.37
CA LEU A 88 3.20 15.86 -23.71
C LEU A 88 2.14 14.84 -23.23
N PRO A 89 2.04 13.67 -23.88
CA PRO A 89 1.21 12.58 -23.39
C PRO A 89 1.59 12.16 -21.97
N THR A 90 0.61 11.85 -21.12
CA THR A 90 0.85 11.39 -19.76
C THR A 90 1.48 10.00 -19.73
N LEU A 91 2.20 9.69 -18.66
CA LEU A 91 2.80 8.37 -18.46
C LEU A 91 1.74 7.41 -17.91
N SER A 92 1.63 6.23 -18.52
CA SER A 92 0.86 5.10 -18.00
C SER A 92 1.82 4.02 -17.48
N VAL A 93 1.46 3.45 -16.33
CA VAL A 93 2.14 2.31 -15.70
C VAL A 93 1.13 1.23 -15.43
#